data_AF-A0AAX1JC96-F1
#
_entry.id   AF-A0AAX1JC96-F1
#
_cell.length_a   1.000
_cell.length_b   1.000
_cell.length_c   1.000
_cell.angle_alpha   90.00
_cell.angle_beta   90.00
_cell.angle_gamma   90.00
#
_symmetry.space_group_name_H-M   'P 1'
#
loop_
_entity.id
_entity.type
_entity.pdbx_description
1 polymer ?
#
loop_
_entity_poly.entity_id
_entity_poly.type
_entity_poly.pdbx_seq_one_letter_code
_entity_poly.pdbx_strand_id
1 'polypeptide(L)'
;MPYPDGTWFHETRRAYLWGAVLTKPEREQVGQSAYSRLLEQQRRAEATYSAGLFRQISALAPYAHESLAASPTLASVIGLDVDQLGVLAAVIELTNVESGSPTPADQVVIHAHTAYGVDRAKAIYALPALQELKIVDLKEISSDPPDTTESVTYLLLDYESDIVARGRIQAVLGKAAVPHLADHVVRTHLERVRLESYAMITQVGHADAMQVIDNANLVRAPALFRRIGDPALGIWLRYGDQPVTVVGVFNTTADRAAAEREIADLSSSSFGRRVVVDRTFKDPTHTIPSLRFMRAVYFATGLSVHSDHREYWLDHPPPLPMLEFAQRQVDLLGLLRSETDELEREVYGLTQLSGVAIARQGKTEYRLDVQGTAHVYSMDFNKTTDILANRSLVSARMELALGLTSTASTKHLTTQTWQGERTQDPVVELLGTLRKQAEKFNTRQPRTVVRLEKDLLQAQLAEAHIREQHLARKLSETITIGGERGIRPMRALRLAILTHGRRDRPTQRGAICAWPEGDPDDVEIRYVSDVPHDTAEGAYKAAFGTDADTTDLHGSMLPAVLPSLLGFADNEIELAD
;
A
#
# COMPACT_ATOMS: atom_id res chain seq x y z
N MET A 1 24.68 17.21 20.76
CA MET A 1 23.80 18.18 21.44
C MET A 1 24.19 18.23 22.91
N PRO A 2 24.31 19.41 23.54
CA PRO A 2 24.47 19.51 24.98
C PRO A 2 23.10 19.32 25.65
N TYR A 3 23.02 18.41 26.63
CA TYR A 3 21.82 18.19 27.44
C TYR A 3 21.64 19.37 28.43
N PRO A 4 20.47 20.01 28.54
CA PRO A 4 20.33 21.30 29.24
C PRO A 4 20.45 21.24 30.77
N ASP A 5 20.37 20.05 31.38
CA ASP A 5 20.03 19.94 32.82
C ASP A 5 21.14 19.32 33.70
N GLY A 6 22.38 19.19 33.22
CA GLY A 6 23.48 18.57 33.99
C GLY A 6 23.34 17.06 34.23
N THR A 7 22.29 16.43 33.70
CA THR A 7 22.05 14.98 33.69
C THR A 7 23.22 14.18 33.12
N TRP A 8 23.87 14.69 32.06
CA TRP A 8 25.05 14.07 31.46
C TRP A 8 26.23 13.93 32.46
N PHE A 9 26.41 14.90 33.36
CA PHE A 9 27.46 14.86 34.38
C PHE A 9 27.16 13.79 35.42
N HIS A 10 25.91 13.69 35.88
CA HIS A 10 25.48 12.67 36.82
C HIS A 10 25.51 11.26 36.21
N GLU A 11 25.23 11.10 34.92
CA GLU A 11 25.37 9.83 34.21
C GLU A 11 26.84 9.43 34.03
N THR A 12 27.68 10.36 33.58
CA THR A 12 29.13 10.13 33.41
C THR A 12 29.79 9.79 34.75
N ARG A 13 29.44 10.50 35.82
CA ARG A 13 29.92 10.22 37.18
C ARG A 13 29.46 8.85 37.67
N ARG A 14 28.20 8.47 37.46
CA ARG A 14 27.68 7.13 37.81
C ARG A 14 28.41 6.04 37.04
N ALA A 15 28.61 6.22 35.73
CA ALA A 15 29.35 5.30 34.89
C ALA A 15 30.83 5.17 35.33
N TYR A 16 31.49 6.27 35.68
CA TYR A 16 32.87 6.27 36.18
C TYR A 16 32.98 5.56 37.54
N LEU A 17 32.10 5.88 38.50
CA LEU A 17 32.08 5.22 39.80
C LEU A 17 31.88 3.71 39.64
N TRP A 18 30.91 3.31 38.81
CA TRP A 18 30.61 1.90 38.57
C TRP A 18 31.72 1.16 37.83
N GLY A 19 32.25 1.75 36.76
CA GLY A 19 33.21 1.10 35.86
C GLY A 19 34.65 1.15 36.32
N ALA A 20 35.07 2.28 36.91
CA ALA A 20 36.48 2.59 37.20
C ALA A 20 36.84 2.60 38.69
N VAL A 21 35.87 2.90 39.58
CA VAL A 21 36.16 3.01 41.03
C VAL A 21 35.80 1.72 41.77
N LEU A 22 34.59 1.19 41.57
CA LEU A 22 34.15 -0.01 42.27
C LEU A 22 34.80 -1.28 41.71
N THR A 23 35.34 -2.11 42.59
CA THR A 23 35.79 -3.48 42.28
C THR A 23 34.60 -4.40 42.03
N LYS A 24 34.84 -5.58 41.44
CA LYS A 24 33.78 -6.57 41.19
C LYS A 24 33.02 -6.99 42.47
N PRO A 25 33.70 -7.33 43.59
CA PRO A 25 33.00 -7.68 44.83
C PRO A 25 32.16 -6.52 45.39
N GLU A 26 32.65 -5.28 45.29
CA GLU A 26 31.90 -4.11 45.74
C GLU A 26 30.65 -3.88 44.88
N ARG A 27 30.74 -4.09 43.56
CA ARG A 27 29.57 -4.04 42.66
C ARG A 27 28.54 -5.10 43.00
N GLU A 28 28.96 -6.32 43.32
CA GLU A 28 28.07 -7.39 43.78
C GLU A 28 27.37 -7.01 45.11
N GLN A 29 28.09 -6.35 46.03
CA GLN A 29 27.52 -5.90 47.30
C GLN A 29 26.50 -4.75 47.16
N VAL A 30 26.74 -3.77 46.28
CA VAL A 30 25.88 -2.59 46.15
C VAL A 30 24.85 -2.66 45.02
N GLY A 31 25.01 -3.61 44.09
CA GLY A 31 24.26 -3.70 42.84
C GLY A 31 22.75 -3.83 43.03
N GLN A 32 22.31 -4.75 43.88
CA GLN A 32 20.88 -4.94 44.21
C GLN A 32 20.24 -3.63 44.70
N SER A 33 20.86 -2.93 45.66
CA SER A 33 20.30 -1.69 46.21
C SER A 33 20.26 -0.56 45.17
N ALA A 34 21.31 -0.43 44.35
CA ALA A 34 21.35 0.55 43.27
C ALA A 34 20.29 0.28 42.20
N TYR A 35 20.14 -0.99 41.79
CA TYR A 35 19.13 -1.44 40.84
C TYR A 35 17.72 -1.09 41.31
N SER A 36 17.34 -1.52 42.52
CA SER A 36 16.00 -1.29 43.07
C SER A 36 15.65 0.19 43.19
N ARG A 37 16.62 1.05 43.56
CA ARG A 37 16.41 2.51 43.62
C ARG A 37 16.15 3.12 42.25
N LEU A 38 16.91 2.73 41.23
CA LEU A 38 16.68 3.25 39.87
C LEU A 38 15.37 2.74 39.28
N LEU A 39 15.00 1.49 39.55
CA LEU A 39 13.71 0.94 39.14
C LEU A 39 12.53 1.67 39.80
N GLU A 40 12.63 1.94 41.10
CA GLU A 40 11.62 2.73 41.82
C GLU A 40 11.53 4.17 41.31
N GLN A 41 12.68 4.81 41.02
CA GLN A 41 12.72 6.13 40.41
C GLN A 41 12.02 6.12 39.04
N GLN A 42 12.28 5.11 38.20
CA GLN A 42 11.63 4.97 36.91
C GLN A 42 10.12 4.76 37.05
N ARG A 43 9.68 4.01 38.05
CA ARG A 43 8.25 3.79 38.33
C ARG A 43 7.52 5.07 38.72
N ARG A 44 8.14 5.92 39.55
CA ARG A 44 7.57 7.21 39.98
C ARG A 44 7.57 8.28 38.89
N ALA A 45 8.41 8.13 37.86
CA ALA A 45 8.57 9.15 36.83
C ALA A 45 7.39 9.20 35.83
N GLU A 46 6.47 8.21 35.83
CA GLU A 46 5.21 8.12 35.06
C GLU A 46 5.23 8.60 33.58
N ALA A 47 6.40 8.75 32.96
CA ALA A 47 6.52 9.16 31.59
C ALA A 47 6.71 7.92 30.71
N THR A 48 5.60 7.29 30.33
CA THR A 48 5.49 6.22 29.31
C THR A 48 6.26 6.58 28.02
N TYR A 49 6.46 7.87 27.76
CA TYR A 49 7.05 8.43 26.54
C TYR A 49 8.42 9.12 26.72
N SER A 50 9.11 8.92 27.85
CA SER A 50 10.48 9.45 28.04
C SER A 50 11.54 8.37 27.77
N ALA A 51 12.75 8.80 27.37
CA ALA A 51 13.87 7.89 27.10
C ALA A 51 14.35 7.07 28.33
N GLY A 52 13.84 7.41 29.54
CA GLY A 52 13.99 6.65 30.78
C GLY A 52 15.43 6.42 31.25
N LEU A 53 15.56 5.78 32.42
CA LEU A 53 16.84 5.28 32.94
C LEU A 53 17.11 3.83 32.49
N PHE A 54 16.54 3.41 31.35
CA PHE A 54 16.52 2.01 30.91
C PHE A 54 17.92 1.40 30.81
N ARG A 55 18.84 2.10 30.14
CA ARG A 55 20.24 1.63 29.95
C ARG A 55 20.96 1.45 31.29
N GLN A 56 20.79 2.38 32.23
CA GLN A 56 21.42 2.34 33.53
C GLN A 56 20.84 1.20 34.40
N ILE A 57 19.52 1.03 34.40
CA ILE A 57 18.86 -0.06 35.13
C ILE A 57 19.32 -1.41 34.56
N SER A 58 19.33 -1.56 33.24
CA SER A 58 19.76 -2.79 32.56
C SER A 58 21.22 -3.15 32.84
N ALA A 59 22.13 -2.17 32.92
CA ALA A 59 23.53 -2.40 33.26
C ALA A 59 23.73 -2.94 34.70
N LEU A 60 22.79 -2.66 35.60
CA LEU A 60 22.80 -3.14 36.98
C LEU A 60 22.06 -4.47 37.17
N ALA A 61 21.18 -4.84 36.23
CA ALA A 61 20.35 -6.05 36.33
C ALA A 61 21.14 -7.35 36.61
N PRO A 62 22.35 -7.59 36.07
CA PRO A 62 23.13 -8.79 36.40
C PRO A 62 23.55 -8.90 37.88
N TYR A 63 23.51 -7.80 38.62
CA TYR A 63 23.85 -7.73 40.05
C TYR A 63 22.61 -7.70 40.95
N ALA A 64 21.41 -7.77 40.36
CA ALA A 64 20.14 -7.73 41.08
C ALA A 64 19.71 -9.14 41.54
N HIS A 65 20.51 -9.77 42.41
CA HIS A 65 20.35 -11.19 42.76
C HIS A 65 18.98 -11.57 43.32
N GLU A 66 18.33 -10.70 44.10
CA GLU A 66 16.99 -10.99 44.64
C GLU A 66 15.94 -10.94 43.53
N SER A 67 16.02 -9.94 42.65
CA SER A 67 15.15 -9.82 41.47
C SER A 67 15.31 -11.00 40.52
N LEU A 68 16.55 -11.43 40.27
CA LEU A 68 16.85 -12.58 39.42
C LEU A 68 16.35 -13.90 40.00
N ALA A 69 16.41 -14.06 41.32
CA ALA A 69 15.84 -15.23 42.00
C ALA A 69 14.30 -15.23 41.94
N ALA A 70 13.67 -14.05 41.96
CA ALA A 70 12.22 -13.90 41.92
C ALA A 70 11.63 -13.98 40.50
N SER A 71 12.37 -13.59 39.46
CA SER A 71 11.89 -13.53 38.07
C SER A 71 12.80 -14.30 37.10
N PRO A 72 12.41 -15.53 36.69
CA PRO A 72 13.11 -16.28 35.64
C PRO A 72 13.12 -15.57 34.28
N THR A 73 12.09 -14.78 34.00
CA THR A 73 11.98 -13.98 32.76
C THR A 73 13.06 -12.90 32.72
N LEU A 74 13.33 -12.23 33.84
CA LEU A 74 14.40 -11.24 33.94
C LEU A 74 15.77 -11.85 33.62
N ALA A 75 16.07 -13.02 34.19
CA ALA A 75 17.31 -13.74 33.90
C ALA A 75 17.43 -14.10 32.41
N SER A 76 16.32 -14.51 31.78
CA SER A 76 16.26 -14.83 30.36
C SER A 76 16.52 -13.59 29.49
N VAL A 77 15.93 -12.43 29.83
CA VAL A 77 16.14 -11.15 29.13
C VAL A 77 17.60 -10.70 29.15
N ILE A 78 18.30 -10.89 30.27
CA ILE A 78 19.73 -10.55 30.38
C ILE A 78 20.58 -11.44 29.45
N GLY A 79 20.18 -12.70 29.30
CA GLY A 79 20.88 -13.70 28.50
C GLY A 79 20.64 -13.62 26.99
N LEU A 80 19.70 -12.79 26.51
CA LEU A 80 19.38 -12.70 25.09
C LEU A 80 20.57 -12.23 24.25
N ASP A 81 20.74 -12.88 23.10
CA ASP A 81 21.72 -12.49 22.09
C ASP A 81 21.25 -11.30 21.23
N VAL A 82 22.09 -10.87 20.29
CA VAL A 82 21.84 -9.71 19.42
C VAL A 82 20.60 -9.91 18.54
N ASP A 83 20.43 -11.11 17.99
CA ASP A 83 19.35 -11.41 17.04
C ASP A 83 18.00 -11.51 17.78
N GLN A 84 17.99 -12.15 18.96
CA GLN A 84 16.85 -12.21 19.87
C GLN A 84 16.45 -10.84 20.40
N LEU A 85 17.43 -9.98 20.75
CA LEU A 85 17.14 -8.60 21.16
C LEU A 85 16.55 -7.77 20.01
N GLY A 86 16.98 -7.99 18.77
CA GLY A 86 16.41 -7.32 17.59
C GLY A 86 14.96 -7.75 17.32
N VAL A 87 14.65 -9.03 17.44
CA VAL A 87 13.26 -9.53 17.34
C VAL A 87 12.40 -9.02 18.51
N LEU A 88 12.92 -9.04 19.74
CA LEU A 88 12.21 -8.49 20.90
C LEU A 88 11.93 -7.00 20.74
N ALA A 89 12.89 -6.24 20.20
CA ALA A 89 12.70 -4.82 19.90
C ALA A 89 11.56 -4.61 18.89
N ALA A 90 11.49 -5.46 17.85
CA ALA A 90 10.38 -5.41 16.89
C ALA A 90 9.03 -5.74 17.53
N VAL A 91 8.96 -6.74 18.43
CA VAL A 91 7.74 -7.03 19.19
C VAL A 91 7.31 -5.84 20.04
N ILE A 92 8.23 -5.21 20.78
CA ILE A 92 7.94 -4.02 21.60
C ILE A 92 7.38 -2.87 20.75
N GLU A 93 7.97 -2.62 19.57
CA GLU A 93 7.51 -1.55 18.69
C GLU A 93 6.15 -1.83 18.04
N LEU A 94 5.86 -3.08 17.67
CA LEU A 94 4.65 -3.47 16.94
C LEU A 94 3.47 -3.90 17.83
N THR A 95 3.70 -4.15 19.12
CA THR A 95 2.63 -4.49 20.05
C THR A 95 1.61 -3.34 20.06
N ASN A 96 0.31 -3.63 19.99
CA ASN A 96 -0.76 -2.63 20.11
C ASN A 96 -1.62 -2.95 21.35
N VAL A 97 -1.48 -2.17 22.43
CA VAL A 97 -2.17 -2.44 23.70
C VAL A 97 -3.62 -1.93 23.70
N GLU A 98 -3.92 -0.86 22.97
CA GLU A 98 -5.23 -0.18 23.06
C GLU A 98 -6.30 -0.76 22.10
N SER A 99 -5.90 -1.38 20.99
CA SER A 99 -6.83 -1.83 19.93
C SER A 99 -7.29 -3.29 20.08
N GLY A 100 -6.63 -4.08 20.93
CA GLY A 100 -6.85 -5.53 21.01
C GLY A 100 -6.49 -6.30 19.73
N SER A 101 -5.93 -5.63 18.71
CA SER A 101 -5.53 -6.24 17.45
C SER A 101 -4.20 -6.97 17.66
N PRO A 102 -4.15 -8.27 17.43
CA PRO A 102 -2.95 -9.06 17.67
C PRO A 102 -1.87 -8.74 16.64
N THR A 103 -0.60 -8.70 17.06
CA THR A 103 0.52 -8.37 16.17
C THR A 103 0.90 -9.58 15.31
N PRO A 104 0.83 -9.51 13.97
CA PRO A 104 1.26 -10.60 13.09
C PRO A 104 2.73 -10.97 13.29
N ALA A 105 3.01 -12.26 13.47
CA ALA A 105 4.36 -12.78 13.66
C ALA A 105 5.24 -12.54 12.41
N ASP A 106 4.66 -12.62 11.21
CA ASP A 106 5.35 -12.28 9.95
C ASP A 106 5.85 -10.83 9.96
N GLN A 107 5.02 -9.89 10.41
CA GLN A 107 5.40 -8.48 10.52
C GLN A 107 6.51 -8.26 11.55
N VAL A 108 6.50 -8.99 12.67
CA VAL A 108 7.60 -8.93 13.66
C VAL A 108 8.94 -9.33 13.03
N VAL A 109 8.97 -10.44 12.31
CA VAL A 109 10.20 -10.94 11.67
C VAL A 109 10.70 -9.98 10.59
N ILE A 110 9.79 -9.50 9.73
CA ILE A 110 10.11 -8.54 8.65
C ILE A 110 10.60 -7.21 9.25
N HIS A 111 9.96 -6.73 10.32
CA HIS A 111 10.36 -5.49 11.00
C HIS A 111 11.70 -5.64 11.73
N ALA A 112 11.98 -6.78 12.35
CA ALA A 112 13.29 -7.06 12.95
C ALA A 112 14.41 -7.00 11.89
N HIS A 113 14.17 -7.57 10.71
CA HIS A 113 15.13 -7.51 9.60
C HIS A 113 15.34 -6.09 9.08
N THR A 114 14.25 -5.38 8.79
CA THR A 114 14.31 -4.07 8.12
C THR A 114 14.73 -2.94 9.06
N ALA A 115 14.29 -2.97 10.32
CA ALA A 115 14.49 -1.87 11.26
C ALA A 115 15.65 -2.07 12.25
N TYR A 116 16.06 -3.32 12.49
CA TYR A 116 17.14 -3.67 13.43
C TYR A 116 18.29 -4.43 12.77
N GLY A 117 18.20 -4.72 11.47
CA GLY A 117 19.27 -5.37 10.71
C GLY A 117 19.52 -6.83 11.09
N VAL A 118 18.55 -7.49 11.74
CA VAL A 118 18.65 -8.92 12.07
C VAL A 118 18.66 -9.72 10.77
N ASP A 119 19.52 -10.73 10.65
CA ASP A 119 19.47 -11.63 9.51
C ASP A 119 18.09 -12.32 9.44
N ARG A 120 17.46 -12.36 8.25
CA ARG A 120 16.08 -12.84 8.12
C ARG A 120 15.93 -14.29 8.55
N ALA A 121 16.89 -15.16 8.25
CA ALA A 121 16.84 -16.56 8.68
C ALA A 121 16.93 -16.64 10.20
N LYS A 122 17.83 -15.86 10.81
CA LYS A 122 17.94 -15.81 12.27
C LYS A 122 16.70 -15.24 12.96
N ALA A 123 16.07 -14.21 12.39
CA ALA A 123 14.84 -13.63 12.93
C ALA A 123 13.69 -14.65 12.98
N ILE A 124 13.56 -15.51 11.96
CA ILE A 124 12.58 -16.61 11.92
C ILE A 124 12.80 -17.59 13.07
N TYR A 125 14.06 -17.90 13.44
CA TYR A 125 14.38 -18.81 14.56
C TYR A 125 14.32 -18.14 15.92
N ALA A 126 14.63 -16.84 15.99
CA ALA A 126 14.64 -16.08 17.24
C ALA A 126 13.24 -15.92 17.83
N LEU A 127 12.19 -15.79 17.02
CA LEU A 127 10.83 -15.61 17.52
C LEU A 127 10.30 -16.84 18.31
N PRO A 128 10.40 -18.09 17.82
CA PRO A 128 10.13 -19.28 18.61
C PRO A 128 11.04 -19.42 19.84
N ALA A 129 12.32 -19.05 19.75
CA ALA A 129 13.22 -19.09 20.90
C ALA A 129 12.77 -18.14 22.03
N LEU A 130 12.25 -16.95 21.69
CA LEU A 130 11.66 -16.03 22.67
C LEU A 130 10.38 -16.62 23.31
N GLN A 131 9.62 -17.44 22.58
CA GLN A 131 8.46 -18.15 23.13
C GLN A 131 8.89 -19.21 24.15
N GLU A 132 9.92 -20.00 23.86
CA GLU A 132 10.48 -20.99 24.78
C GLU A 132 10.97 -20.36 26.10
N LEU A 133 11.51 -19.14 26.02
CA LEU A 133 11.92 -18.33 27.17
C LEU A 133 10.76 -17.62 27.89
N LYS A 134 9.51 -17.82 27.45
CA LYS A 134 8.30 -17.17 27.98
C LYS A 134 8.36 -15.63 27.96
N ILE A 135 9.07 -15.08 26.99
CA ILE A 135 9.16 -13.63 26.75
C ILE A 135 8.04 -13.18 25.82
N VAL A 136 7.64 -14.04 24.89
CA VAL A 136 6.49 -13.85 24.01
C VAL A 136 5.58 -15.07 24.02
N ASP A 137 4.34 -14.90 23.60
CA ASP A 137 3.40 -15.98 23.28
C ASP A 137 3.08 -15.95 21.79
N LEU A 138 3.11 -17.12 21.14
CA LEU A 138 2.71 -17.28 19.74
C LEU A 138 1.39 -18.04 19.68
N LYS A 139 0.38 -17.47 19.03
CA LYS A 139 -0.93 -18.09 18.84
C LYS A 139 -1.30 -18.09 17.38
N GLU A 140 -1.97 -19.14 16.94
CA GLU A 140 -2.61 -19.18 15.63
C GLU A 140 -4.05 -18.67 15.78
N ILE A 141 -4.41 -17.69 14.97
CA ILE A 141 -5.78 -17.17 14.86
C ILE A 141 -6.32 -17.44 13.46
N SER A 142 -7.64 -17.59 13.34
CA SER A 142 -8.29 -17.61 12.02
C SER A 142 -8.26 -16.20 11.42
N SER A 143 -7.70 -16.06 10.23
CA SER A 143 -7.75 -14.82 9.44
C SER A 143 -8.95 -14.83 8.48
N ASP A 144 -9.33 -13.65 7.99
CA ASP A 144 -10.34 -13.49 6.93
C ASP A 144 -9.59 -13.38 5.58
N PRO A 145 -9.77 -14.31 4.62
CA PRO A 145 -10.81 -15.33 4.51
C PRO A 145 -10.65 -16.57 5.43
N PRO A 146 -11.76 -17.17 5.89
CA PRO A 146 -11.86 -18.10 7.05
C PRO A 146 -11.08 -19.43 6.96
N ASP A 147 -10.36 -19.68 5.87
CA ASP A 147 -9.53 -20.88 5.67
C ASP A 147 -8.02 -20.59 5.84
N THR A 148 -7.66 -19.36 6.21
CA THR A 148 -6.28 -18.96 6.50
C THR A 148 -6.07 -18.88 8.01
N THR A 149 -4.93 -19.38 8.48
CA THR A 149 -4.47 -19.21 9.87
C THR A 149 -3.30 -18.25 9.87
N GLU A 150 -3.36 -17.24 10.73
CA GLU A 150 -2.31 -16.27 10.93
C GLU A 150 -1.67 -16.47 12.30
N SER A 151 -0.34 -16.52 12.32
CA SER A 151 0.42 -16.59 13.56
C SER A 151 0.59 -15.19 14.12
N VAL A 152 0.21 -14.99 15.39
CA VAL A 152 0.27 -13.71 16.09
C VAL A 152 1.10 -13.79 17.36
N THR A 153 1.71 -12.67 17.73
CA THR A 153 2.66 -12.54 18.83
C THR A 153 2.09 -11.65 19.94
N TYR A 154 2.24 -12.09 21.19
CA TYR A 154 1.95 -11.30 22.38
C TYR A 154 3.20 -11.15 23.26
N LEU A 155 3.44 -9.95 23.79
CA LEU A 155 4.54 -9.71 24.72
C LEU A 155 4.14 -10.16 26.14
N LEU A 156 4.98 -10.95 26.81
CA LEU A 156 4.73 -11.50 28.15
C LEU A 156 5.63 -10.90 29.25
N LEU A 157 6.32 -9.80 28.96
CA LEU A 157 7.23 -9.18 29.91
C LEU A 157 6.48 -8.47 31.04
N ASP A 158 6.89 -8.72 32.28
CA ASP A 158 6.53 -7.87 33.41
C ASP A 158 7.24 -6.51 33.31
N TYR A 159 6.81 -5.55 34.14
CA TYR A 159 7.34 -4.18 34.15
C TYR A 159 8.87 -4.13 34.30
N GLU A 160 9.42 -4.97 35.17
CA GLU A 160 10.85 -4.99 35.48
C GLU A 160 11.66 -5.54 34.31
N SER A 161 11.20 -6.65 33.72
CA SER A 161 11.82 -7.30 32.57
C SER A 161 11.71 -6.45 31.30
N ASP A 162 10.61 -5.74 31.09
CA ASP A 162 10.42 -4.78 29.98
C ASP A 162 11.45 -3.63 30.07
N ILE A 163 11.64 -3.05 31.25
CA ILE A 163 12.65 -2.00 31.47
C ILE A 163 14.06 -2.50 31.16
N VAL A 164 14.42 -3.69 31.65
CA VAL A 164 15.74 -4.27 31.43
C VAL A 164 15.95 -4.64 29.97
N ALA A 165 14.91 -5.17 29.30
CA ALA A 165 14.92 -5.48 27.87
C ALA A 165 15.18 -4.23 27.03
N ARG A 166 14.47 -3.13 27.28
CA ARG A 166 14.67 -1.86 26.56
C ARG A 166 16.07 -1.30 26.76
N GLY A 167 16.60 -1.40 27.98
CA GLY A 167 17.98 -0.98 28.26
C GLY A 167 19.02 -1.85 27.57
N ARG A 168 18.78 -3.18 27.49
CA ARG A 168 19.62 -4.13 26.74
C ARG A 168 19.60 -3.79 25.25
N ILE A 169 18.42 -3.60 24.68
CA ILE A 169 18.23 -3.21 23.28
C ILE A 169 19.01 -1.93 22.96
N GLN A 170 18.84 -0.88 23.77
CA GLN A 170 19.58 0.38 23.61
C GLN A 170 21.11 0.18 23.69
N ALA A 171 21.58 -0.63 24.64
CA ALA A 171 23.00 -0.85 24.87
C ALA A 171 23.67 -1.71 23.78
N VAL A 172 22.98 -2.74 23.30
CA VAL A 172 23.52 -3.75 22.37
C VAL A 172 23.29 -3.35 20.92
N LEU A 173 22.09 -2.88 20.57
CA LEU A 173 21.73 -2.51 19.19
C LEU A 173 22.02 -1.02 18.88
N GLY A 174 22.35 -0.22 19.90
CA GLY A 174 22.60 1.22 19.74
C GLY A 174 21.35 2.04 19.39
N LYS A 175 20.16 1.44 19.46
CA LYS A 175 18.87 2.01 19.06
C LYS A 175 17.82 1.70 20.12
N ALA A 176 17.00 2.68 20.50
CA ALA A 176 15.93 2.49 21.50
C ALA A 176 14.68 1.89 20.85
N ALA A 177 14.16 0.78 21.36
CA ALA A 177 12.83 0.30 20.95
C ALA A 177 11.76 1.26 21.46
N VAL A 178 10.93 1.77 20.53
CA VAL A 178 9.85 2.71 20.86
C VAL A 178 8.53 1.94 21.02
N PRO A 179 8.00 1.82 22.24
CA PRO A 179 6.79 1.03 22.48
C PRO A 179 5.62 1.59 21.70
N HIS A 180 4.82 0.70 21.10
CA HIS A 180 3.63 1.09 20.36
C HIS A 180 3.96 2.17 19.31
N LEU A 181 4.99 1.92 18.51
CA LEU A 181 5.63 2.94 17.66
C LEU A 181 4.62 3.80 16.90
N ALA A 182 3.62 3.16 16.31
CA ALA A 182 2.58 3.83 15.55
C ALA A 182 1.73 4.78 16.42
N ASP A 183 1.28 4.34 17.60
CA ASP A 183 0.55 5.19 18.56
C ASP A 183 1.44 6.28 19.17
N HIS A 184 2.70 5.97 19.49
CA HIS A 184 3.67 6.93 19.99
C HIS A 184 3.89 8.07 18.99
N VAL A 185 4.03 7.75 17.70
CA VAL A 185 4.14 8.74 16.63
C VAL A 185 2.95 9.67 16.64
N VAL A 186 1.75 9.10 16.77
CA VAL A 186 0.52 9.88 16.77
C VAL A 186 0.41 10.79 17.99
N ARG A 187 0.51 10.23 19.19
CA ARG A 187 0.33 10.98 20.44
C ARG A 187 1.42 12.01 20.69
N THR A 188 2.63 11.78 20.17
CA THR A 188 3.75 12.70 20.40
C THR A 188 3.86 13.76 19.30
N HIS A 189 3.61 13.39 18.04
CA HIS A 189 3.94 14.24 16.89
C HIS A 189 2.74 14.66 16.04
N LEU A 190 1.61 13.97 16.15
CA LEU A 190 0.40 14.25 15.39
C LEU A 190 -0.82 14.47 16.30
N GLU A 191 -0.61 14.86 17.55
CA GLU A 191 -1.67 14.91 18.56
C GLU A 191 -2.80 15.84 18.17
N ARG A 192 -2.50 16.99 17.56
CA ARG A 192 -3.53 17.90 17.09
C ARG A 192 -4.29 17.36 15.88
N VAL A 193 -3.61 16.73 14.92
CA VAL A 193 -4.26 15.99 13.83
C VAL A 193 -5.20 14.91 14.39
N ARG A 194 -4.76 14.18 15.42
CA ARG A 194 -5.58 13.18 16.12
C ARG A 194 -6.84 13.80 16.73
N LEU A 195 -6.71 14.97 17.37
CA LEU A 195 -7.84 15.68 18.00
C LEU A 195 -8.81 16.28 16.98
N GLU A 196 -8.34 16.67 15.80
CA GLU A 196 -9.17 17.20 14.71
C GLU A 196 -9.83 16.09 13.88
N SER A 197 -9.24 14.89 13.85
CA SER A 197 -9.84 13.69 13.27
C SER A 197 -10.87 13.06 14.21
N TYR A 198 -11.96 12.50 13.67
CA TYR A 198 -12.86 11.68 14.51
C TYR A 198 -12.36 10.23 14.63
N ALA A 199 -11.51 9.80 13.70
CA ALA A 199 -10.86 8.51 13.72
C ALA A 199 -9.46 8.61 13.12
N MET A 200 -8.55 7.84 13.71
CA MET A 200 -7.15 7.76 13.28
C MET A 200 -6.71 6.30 13.31
N ILE A 201 -6.20 5.83 12.19
CA ILE A 201 -5.70 4.47 12.02
C ILE A 201 -4.22 4.56 11.74
N THR A 202 -3.44 3.70 12.39
CA THR A 202 -1.99 3.76 12.33
C THR A 202 -1.44 2.38 12.06
N GLN A 203 -0.35 2.32 11.30
CA GLN A 203 0.31 1.08 10.95
C GLN A 203 1.81 1.35 10.81
N VAL A 204 2.63 0.47 11.40
CA VAL A 204 4.08 0.46 11.12
C VAL A 204 4.29 -0.19 9.75
N GLY A 205 5.07 0.46 8.90
CA GLY A 205 5.23 0.09 7.50
C GLY A 205 4.59 1.09 6.53
N HIS A 206 4.63 0.74 5.25
CA HIS A 206 3.96 1.48 4.18
C HIS A 206 2.64 0.78 3.83
N ALA A 207 1.52 1.49 3.96
CA ALA A 207 0.27 1.10 3.33
C ALA A 207 0.16 1.74 1.94
N ASP A 208 -0.40 1.06 0.94
CA ASP A 208 -0.70 1.74 -0.33
C ASP A 208 -1.97 2.60 -0.22
N ALA A 209 -2.28 3.42 -1.24
CA ALA A 209 -3.43 4.30 -1.18
C ALA A 209 -4.76 3.55 -1.08
N MET A 210 -4.88 2.35 -1.67
CA MET A 210 -6.08 1.54 -1.55
C MET A 210 -6.26 1.00 -0.13
N GLN A 211 -5.18 0.60 0.53
CA GLN A 211 -5.17 0.23 1.95
C GLN A 211 -5.48 1.43 2.85
N VAL A 212 -4.99 2.62 2.53
CA VAL A 212 -5.36 3.86 3.24
C VAL A 212 -6.87 4.10 3.14
N ILE A 213 -7.45 3.92 1.96
CA ILE A 213 -8.90 4.07 1.75
C ILE A 213 -9.69 2.96 2.46
N ASP A 214 -9.24 1.71 2.36
CA ASP A 214 -9.85 0.58 3.07
C ASP A 214 -9.82 0.79 4.59
N ASN A 215 -8.71 1.28 5.13
CA ASN A 215 -8.58 1.66 6.53
C ASN A 215 -9.59 2.78 6.87
N ALA A 216 -9.65 3.85 6.07
CA ALA A 216 -10.66 4.89 6.27
C ALA A 216 -12.11 4.35 6.23
N ASN A 217 -12.37 3.24 5.53
CA ASN A 217 -13.69 2.59 5.48
C ASN A 217 -14.06 1.84 6.75
N LEU A 218 -13.08 1.41 7.54
CA LEU A 218 -13.31 0.70 8.81
C LEU A 218 -14.00 1.60 9.83
N VAL A 219 -13.82 2.92 9.70
CA VAL A 219 -14.29 3.93 10.65
C VAL A 219 -15.31 4.84 9.99
N ARG A 220 -16.59 4.63 10.28
CA ARG A 220 -17.65 5.47 9.72
C ARG A 220 -17.95 6.66 10.61
N ALA A 221 -18.15 7.82 9.98
CA ALA A 221 -18.68 8.97 10.69
C ALA A 221 -20.02 8.63 11.39
N PRO A 222 -20.32 9.27 12.54
CA PRO A 222 -21.62 9.18 13.19
C PRO A 222 -22.77 9.40 12.18
N ALA A 223 -23.94 8.78 12.42
CA ALA A 223 -25.05 8.78 11.46
C ALA A 223 -25.45 10.17 10.91
N LEU A 224 -25.26 11.22 11.70
CA LEU A 224 -25.53 12.62 11.35
C LEU A 224 -24.60 13.21 10.27
N PHE A 225 -23.41 12.64 10.07
CA PHE A 225 -22.38 13.15 9.15
C PHE A 225 -22.08 12.19 8.00
N ARG A 226 -22.82 11.07 7.86
CA ARG A 226 -22.58 10.07 6.82
C ARG A 226 -22.64 10.69 5.43
N ARG A 227 -21.50 10.71 4.74
CA ARG A 227 -21.37 11.08 3.33
C ARG A 227 -20.84 9.90 2.53
N ILE A 228 -21.02 9.94 1.21
CA ILE A 228 -20.23 9.08 0.32
C ILE A 228 -18.80 9.63 0.37
N GLY A 229 -17.89 8.86 0.96
CA GLY A 229 -16.49 9.25 1.17
C GLY A 229 -16.31 10.33 2.23
N ASP A 230 -16.08 9.93 3.49
CA ASP A 230 -15.64 10.87 4.53
C ASP A 230 -14.23 11.41 4.17
N PRO A 231 -13.96 12.73 4.31
CA PRO A 231 -12.65 13.30 3.99
C PRO A 231 -11.52 12.58 4.74
N ALA A 232 -10.55 12.04 4.01
CA ALA A 232 -9.44 11.31 4.59
C ALA A 232 -8.08 11.86 4.15
N LEU A 233 -7.10 11.76 5.06
CA LEU A 233 -5.71 12.11 4.83
C LEU A 233 -4.85 10.90 5.16
N GLY A 234 -4.22 10.32 4.14
CA GLY A 234 -3.11 9.40 4.29
C GLY A 234 -1.83 10.19 4.54
N ILE A 235 -1.04 9.79 5.53
CA ILE A 235 0.24 10.41 5.88
C ILE A 235 1.26 9.28 5.94
N TRP A 236 2.25 9.33 5.05
CA TRP A 236 3.43 8.47 5.15
C TRP A 236 4.55 9.27 5.76
N LEU A 237 5.10 8.75 6.85
CA LEU A 237 6.17 9.38 7.58
C LEU A 237 7.28 8.38 7.90
N ARG A 238 8.46 8.91 8.19
CA ARG A 238 9.60 8.18 8.69
C ARG A 238 9.89 8.59 10.12
N TYR A 239 9.94 7.61 11.00
CA TYR A 239 10.42 7.74 12.37
C TYR A 239 11.86 7.21 12.45
N GLY A 240 12.82 8.08 12.11
CA GLY A 240 14.20 7.72 11.80
C GLY A 240 14.31 7.04 10.43
N ASP A 241 14.60 5.75 10.43
CA ASP A 241 14.65 4.87 9.27
C ASP A 241 13.36 4.05 9.07
N GLN A 242 12.44 4.09 10.03
CA GLN A 242 11.24 3.26 10.03
C GLN A 242 10.05 3.98 9.38
N PRO A 243 9.42 3.40 8.36
CA PRO A 243 8.19 3.95 7.81
C PRO A 243 7.01 3.68 8.73
N VAL A 244 6.11 4.65 8.83
CA VAL A 244 4.82 4.56 9.52
C VAL A 244 3.78 5.19 8.62
N THR A 245 2.65 4.53 8.47
CA THR A 245 1.49 5.06 7.76
C THR A 245 0.41 5.42 8.75
N VAL A 246 -0.17 6.59 8.57
CA VAL A 246 -1.25 7.13 9.39
C VAL A 246 -2.39 7.54 8.47
N VAL A 247 -3.62 7.20 8.86
CA VAL A 247 -4.84 7.58 8.17
C VAL A 247 -5.72 8.36 9.13
N GLY A 248 -5.89 9.65 8.87
CA GLY A 248 -6.85 10.49 9.58
C GLY A 248 -8.15 10.59 8.79
N VAL A 249 -9.29 10.44 9.47
CA VAL A 249 -10.62 10.67 8.88
C VAL A 249 -11.33 11.81 9.61
N PHE A 250 -11.86 12.76 8.84
CA PHE A 250 -12.27 14.07 9.32
C PHE A 250 -13.77 14.30 9.09
N ASN A 251 -14.36 15.16 9.93
CA ASN A 251 -15.76 15.56 9.77
C ASN A 251 -15.97 16.45 8.54
N THR A 252 -14.97 17.26 8.17
CA THR A 252 -15.05 18.20 7.04
C THR A 252 -13.75 18.24 6.23
N THR A 253 -13.86 18.71 4.99
CA THR A 253 -12.71 18.98 4.11
C THR A 253 -11.82 20.12 4.65
N ALA A 254 -12.40 21.05 5.41
CA ALA A 254 -11.68 22.15 6.05
C ALA A 254 -10.77 21.64 7.18
N ASP A 255 -11.26 20.72 8.02
CA ASP A 255 -10.47 20.09 9.09
C ASP A 255 -9.31 19.28 8.50
N ARG A 256 -9.59 18.47 7.46
CA ARG A 256 -8.55 17.76 6.71
C ARG A 256 -7.47 18.71 6.17
N ALA A 257 -7.87 19.85 5.60
CA ALA A 257 -6.94 20.84 5.08
C ALA A 257 -6.19 21.63 6.18
N ALA A 258 -6.72 21.68 7.41
CA ALA A 258 -6.01 22.22 8.57
C ALA A 258 -4.94 21.24 9.04
N ALA A 259 -5.30 19.97 9.20
CA ALA A 259 -4.37 18.89 9.53
C ALA A 259 -3.23 18.78 8.51
N GLU A 260 -3.53 18.91 7.22
CA GLU A 260 -2.52 18.89 6.17
C GLU A 260 -1.47 20.02 6.33
N ARG A 261 -1.94 21.24 6.64
CA ARG A 261 -1.05 22.38 6.88
C ARG A 261 -0.19 22.19 8.12
N GLU A 262 -0.71 21.52 9.13
CA GLU A 262 0.04 21.21 10.34
C GLU A 262 1.19 20.24 10.09
N ILE A 263 0.99 19.24 9.25
CA ILE A 263 2.01 18.22 8.99
C ILE A 263 3.05 18.62 7.94
N ALA A 264 2.79 19.66 7.14
CA ALA A 264 3.67 20.11 6.06
C ALA A 264 5.09 20.44 6.54
N ASP A 265 5.23 20.98 7.74
CA ASP A 265 6.51 21.37 8.35
C ASP A 265 6.89 20.49 9.56
N LEU A 266 6.27 19.30 9.69
CA LEU A 266 6.52 18.43 10.83
C LEU A 266 7.97 17.92 10.81
N SER A 267 8.77 18.47 11.72
CA SER A 267 10.14 18.03 11.98
C SER A 267 10.42 18.06 13.47
N SER A 268 10.15 16.95 14.12
CA SER A 268 10.35 16.74 15.55
C SER A 268 11.28 15.54 15.79
N SER A 269 11.63 15.29 17.05
CA SER A 269 12.39 14.09 17.42
C SER A 269 11.97 13.57 18.78
N SER A 270 11.90 12.25 18.94
CA SER A 270 11.81 11.59 20.23
C SER A 270 12.59 10.27 20.20
N PHE A 271 13.01 9.76 21.36
CA PHE A 271 13.88 8.58 21.47
C PHE A 271 15.15 8.62 20.58
N GLY A 272 15.67 9.82 20.31
CA GLY A 272 16.83 10.03 19.44
C GLY A 272 16.57 9.81 17.94
N ARG A 273 15.31 9.65 17.53
CA ARG A 273 14.90 9.49 16.13
C ARG A 273 14.11 10.71 15.67
N ARG A 274 14.34 11.16 14.43
CA ARG A 274 13.64 12.29 13.82
C ARG A 274 12.38 11.81 13.11
N VAL A 275 11.31 12.59 13.20
CA VAL A 275 10.09 12.38 12.41
C VAL A 275 10.13 13.27 11.18
N VAL A 276 9.89 12.68 10.02
CA VAL A 276 9.81 13.38 8.73
C VAL A 276 8.60 12.86 7.98
N VAL A 277 7.77 13.75 7.43
CA VAL A 277 6.68 13.36 6.52
C VAL A 277 7.27 13.18 5.12
N ASP A 278 7.13 11.99 4.55
CA ASP A 278 7.63 11.68 3.21
C ASP A 278 6.65 12.17 2.15
N ARG A 279 5.35 11.92 2.35
CA ARG A 279 4.27 12.30 1.44
C ARG A 279 2.89 12.20 2.10
N THR A 280 1.89 12.77 1.44
CA THR A 280 0.48 12.71 1.87
C THR A 280 -0.43 12.28 0.72
N PHE A 281 -1.59 11.70 1.05
CA PHE A 281 -2.63 11.34 0.09
C PHE A 281 -3.96 11.92 0.54
N LYS A 282 -4.66 12.57 -0.40
CA LYS A 282 -5.87 13.33 -0.13
C LYS A 282 -7.06 12.66 -0.82
N ASP A 283 -7.91 12.03 -0.02
CA ASP A 283 -9.24 11.57 -0.44
C ASP A 283 -10.25 12.69 -0.08
N PRO A 284 -11.22 13.16 -0.91
CA PRO A 284 -11.66 12.75 -2.26
C PRO A 284 -11.55 13.90 -3.29
N THR A 285 -11.29 13.61 -4.57
CA THR A 285 -11.27 14.68 -5.59
C THR A 285 -12.16 14.38 -6.80
N HIS A 286 -12.10 13.18 -7.37
CA HIS A 286 -12.91 12.74 -8.51
C HIS A 286 -12.67 11.25 -8.80
N THR A 287 -13.52 10.63 -9.63
CA THR A 287 -13.29 9.28 -10.18
C THR A 287 -12.11 9.29 -11.15
N ILE A 288 -11.39 8.16 -11.26
CA ILE A 288 -10.38 7.94 -12.31
C ILE A 288 -10.98 7.11 -13.47
N PRO A 289 -10.49 7.27 -14.71
CA PRO A 289 -11.05 6.58 -15.87
C PRO A 289 -10.70 5.07 -15.86
N SER A 290 -11.64 4.26 -15.35
CA SER A 290 -11.47 2.82 -15.11
C SER A 290 -11.34 1.96 -16.38
N LEU A 291 -11.84 2.45 -17.52
CA LEU A 291 -11.82 1.74 -18.81
C LEU A 291 -10.66 2.13 -19.72
N ARG A 292 -9.91 3.19 -19.40
CA ARG A 292 -8.89 3.77 -20.30
C ARG A 292 -7.87 2.74 -20.81
N PHE A 293 -7.46 1.81 -19.94
CA PHE A 293 -6.47 0.80 -20.30
C PHE A 293 -7.04 -0.27 -21.23
N MET A 294 -8.28 -0.66 -21.02
CA MET A 294 -8.97 -1.62 -21.88
C MET A 294 -9.17 -1.04 -23.28
N ARG A 295 -9.47 0.26 -23.38
CA ARG A 295 -9.57 0.96 -24.67
C ARG A 295 -8.21 1.11 -25.36
N ALA A 296 -7.15 1.37 -24.60
CA ALA A 296 -5.79 1.38 -25.15
C ALA A 296 -5.37 0.00 -25.71
N VAL A 297 -5.79 -1.13 -25.12
CA VAL A 297 -5.56 -2.46 -25.67
C VAL A 297 -6.25 -2.64 -27.01
N TYR A 298 -7.52 -2.21 -27.13
CA TYR A 298 -8.24 -2.26 -28.40
C TYR A 298 -7.50 -1.47 -29.48
N PHE A 299 -7.04 -0.25 -29.19
CA PHE A 299 -6.26 0.52 -30.16
C PHE A 299 -4.88 -0.08 -30.47
N ALA A 300 -4.25 -0.75 -29.50
CA ALA A 300 -2.94 -1.39 -29.67
C ALA A 300 -3.00 -2.67 -30.51
N THR A 301 -4.13 -3.37 -30.52
CA THR A 301 -4.24 -4.72 -31.09
C THR A 301 -5.29 -4.84 -32.20
N GLY A 302 -6.34 -4.02 -32.16
CA GLY A 302 -7.56 -4.20 -32.96
C GLY A 302 -8.48 -5.31 -32.43
N LEU A 303 -8.10 -6.00 -31.35
CA LEU A 303 -8.85 -7.11 -30.78
C LEU A 303 -9.84 -6.60 -29.74
N SER A 304 -11.06 -7.13 -29.76
CA SER A 304 -12.03 -6.90 -28.69
C SER A 304 -11.61 -7.66 -27.44
N VAL A 305 -11.69 -6.99 -26.29
CA VAL A 305 -11.50 -7.64 -24.99
C VAL A 305 -12.86 -8.08 -24.45
N HIS A 306 -12.98 -9.37 -24.18
CA HIS A 306 -14.18 -9.97 -23.61
C HIS A 306 -14.13 -9.93 -22.09
N SER A 307 -15.29 -9.91 -21.44
CA SER A 307 -15.40 -9.98 -19.98
C SER A 307 -16.72 -10.61 -19.55
N ASP A 308 -16.68 -11.32 -18.42
CA ASP A 308 -17.84 -11.81 -17.67
C ASP A 308 -17.98 -11.09 -16.31
N HIS A 309 -17.36 -9.90 -16.18
CA HIS A 309 -17.14 -9.13 -14.95
C HIS A 309 -16.17 -9.75 -13.93
N ARG A 310 -15.83 -11.04 -14.05
CA ARG A 310 -14.87 -11.73 -13.18
C ARG A 310 -13.49 -11.79 -13.81
N GLU A 311 -13.41 -11.99 -15.11
CA GLU A 311 -12.17 -12.09 -15.85
C GLU A 311 -12.25 -11.24 -17.12
N TYR A 312 -11.09 -10.98 -17.69
CA TYR A 312 -10.91 -10.31 -18.97
C TYR A 312 -10.01 -11.17 -19.83
N TRP A 313 -10.39 -11.40 -21.08
CA TRP A 313 -9.64 -12.27 -21.98
C TRP A 313 -9.72 -11.82 -23.43
N LEU A 314 -8.76 -12.30 -24.21
CA LEU A 314 -8.77 -12.27 -25.67
C LEU A 314 -9.13 -13.67 -26.17
N ASP A 315 -9.68 -13.75 -27.37
CA ASP A 315 -9.96 -15.04 -28.00
C ASP A 315 -8.65 -15.70 -28.47
N HIS A 316 -8.44 -16.95 -28.04
CA HIS A 316 -7.36 -17.84 -28.47
C HIS A 316 -5.92 -17.26 -28.40
N PRO A 317 -5.49 -16.60 -27.32
CA PRO A 317 -4.09 -16.19 -27.22
C PRO A 317 -3.20 -17.44 -27.17
N PRO A 318 -2.00 -17.39 -27.78
CA PRO A 318 -1.08 -18.52 -27.75
C PRO A 318 -0.65 -18.83 -26.32
N PRO A 319 -0.51 -20.11 -25.92
CA PRO A 319 -0.01 -20.46 -24.60
C PRO A 319 1.43 -19.96 -24.44
N LEU A 320 1.72 -19.36 -23.28
CA LEU A 320 3.04 -18.76 -23.00
C LEU A 320 3.81 -19.55 -21.92
N PRO A 321 5.15 -19.66 -22.04
CA PRO A 321 6.01 -20.05 -20.94
C PRO A 321 5.79 -19.13 -19.72
N MET A 322 5.83 -19.70 -18.51
CA MET A 322 5.43 -18.94 -17.32
C MET A 322 6.34 -17.76 -16.98
N LEU A 323 7.64 -17.90 -17.27
CA LEU A 323 8.59 -16.82 -17.06
C LEU A 323 8.32 -15.66 -18.03
N GLU A 324 7.96 -15.96 -19.27
CA GLU A 324 7.55 -14.93 -20.24
C GLU A 324 6.23 -14.27 -19.84
N PHE A 325 5.28 -15.05 -19.36
CA PHE A 325 4.01 -14.54 -18.82
C PHE A 325 4.26 -13.51 -17.70
N ALA A 326 5.05 -13.87 -16.69
CA ALA A 326 5.38 -12.99 -15.58
C ALA A 326 6.20 -11.77 -16.02
N GLN A 327 7.13 -11.95 -16.98
CA GLN A 327 7.92 -10.84 -17.52
C GLN A 327 7.05 -9.79 -18.19
N ARG A 328 6.06 -10.21 -18.99
CA ARG A 328 5.12 -9.27 -19.63
C ARG A 328 4.30 -8.48 -18.60
N GLN A 329 3.97 -9.08 -17.45
CA GLN A 329 3.30 -8.35 -16.36
C GLN A 329 4.22 -7.30 -15.73
N VAL A 330 5.47 -7.66 -15.44
CA VAL A 330 6.46 -6.72 -14.89
C VAL A 330 6.76 -5.58 -15.87
N ASP A 331 6.93 -5.89 -17.15
CA ASP A 331 7.15 -4.89 -18.20
C ASP A 331 5.95 -3.94 -18.33
N LEU A 332 4.73 -4.48 -18.25
CA LEU A 332 3.51 -3.68 -18.25
C LEU A 332 3.45 -2.74 -17.04
N LEU A 333 3.71 -3.21 -15.83
CA LEU A 333 3.73 -2.36 -14.63
C LEU A 333 4.77 -1.25 -14.75
N GLY A 334 5.96 -1.57 -15.29
CA GLY A 334 7.02 -0.61 -15.57
C GLY A 334 6.59 0.48 -16.56
N LEU A 335 5.92 0.09 -17.65
CA LEU A 335 5.38 1.01 -18.64
C LEU A 335 4.26 1.87 -18.06
N LEU A 336 3.26 1.26 -17.41
CA LEU A 336 2.12 1.99 -16.86
C LEU A 336 2.56 3.04 -15.83
N ARG A 337 3.62 2.78 -15.07
CA ARG A 337 4.18 3.74 -14.11
C ARG A 337 4.66 5.05 -14.75
N SER A 338 5.06 5.07 -16.03
CA SER A 338 5.40 6.31 -16.74
C SER A 338 4.21 6.96 -17.46
N GLU A 339 3.14 6.20 -17.68
CA GLU A 339 1.94 6.64 -18.43
C GLU A 339 0.74 6.98 -17.53
N THR A 340 0.93 6.98 -16.21
CA THR A 340 -0.11 7.29 -15.22
C THR A 340 0.22 8.56 -14.47
N ASP A 341 -0.82 9.34 -14.15
CA ASP A 341 -0.65 10.52 -13.31
C ASP A 341 -0.35 10.15 -11.84
N GLU A 342 -0.19 11.14 -10.97
CA GLU A 342 0.08 10.87 -9.55
C GLU A 342 -1.04 10.10 -8.85
N LEU A 343 -2.31 10.46 -9.08
CA LEU A 343 -3.46 9.82 -8.45
C LEU A 343 -3.61 8.38 -8.94
N GLU A 344 -3.53 8.17 -10.25
CA GLU A 344 -3.58 6.84 -10.86
C GLU A 344 -2.43 5.96 -10.38
N ARG A 345 -1.21 6.48 -10.25
CA ARG A 345 -0.09 5.70 -9.70
C ARG A 345 -0.34 5.24 -8.28
N GLU A 346 -0.93 6.09 -7.45
CA GLU A 346 -1.33 5.70 -6.08
C GLU A 346 -2.43 4.64 -6.10
N VAL A 347 -3.51 4.89 -6.85
CA VAL A 347 -4.67 4.00 -6.89
C VAL A 347 -4.32 2.65 -7.47
N TYR A 348 -3.49 2.57 -8.52
CA TYR A 348 -3.04 1.32 -9.14
C TYR A 348 -1.85 0.66 -8.41
N GLY A 349 -1.30 1.28 -7.37
CA GLY A 349 -0.14 0.74 -6.64
C GLY A 349 1.16 0.75 -7.45
N LEU A 350 1.33 1.71 -8.36
CA LEU A 350 2.48 1.86 -9.26
C LEU A 350 3.53 2.85 -8.72
N THR A 351 3.40 3.33 -7.49
CA THR A 351 4.36 4.28 -6.89
C THR A 351 5.72 3.64 -6.62
N GLN A 352 5.74 2.36 -6.27
CA GLN A 352 6.95 1.55 -6.14
C GLN A 352 7.11 0.63 -7.35
N LEU A 353 8.36 0.17 -7.58
CA LEU A 353 8.59 -0.89 -8.57
C LEU A 353 7.88 -2.17 -8.11
N SER A 354 7.25 -2.87 -9.05
CA SER A 354 6.53 -4.11 -8.79
C SER A 354 7.10 -5.23 -9.66
N GLY A 355 7.41 -6.35 -9.00
CA GLY A 355 7.93 -7.58 -9.55
C GLY A 355 6.99 -8.74 -9.22
N VAL A 356 7.28 -9.90 -9.79
CA VAL A 356 6.44 -11.10 -9.61
C VAL A 356 7.34 -12.29 -9.36
N ALA A 357 7.03 -13.06 -8.32
CA ALA A 357 7.61 -14.37 -8.09
C ALA A 357 6.60 -15.45 -8.52
N ILE A 358 7.04 -16.44 -9.29
CA ILE A 358 6.14 -17.46 -9.87
C ILE A 358 6.70 -18.89 -9.74
N ALA A 359 5.82 -19.83 -9.39
CA ALA A 359 6.04 -21.27 -9.49
C ALA A 359 4.83 -21.94 -10.12
N ARG A 360 5.05 -22.95 -10.98
CA ARG A 360 3.98 -23.77 -11.54
C ARG A 360 4.39 -25.23 -11.64
N GLN A 361 3.50 -26.12 -11.24
CA GLN A 361 3.64 -27.55 -11.47
C GLN A 361 2.29 -28.12 -11.92
N GLY A 362 2.28 -28.72 -13.12
CA GLY A 362 1.05 -29.18 -13.76
C GLY A 362 0.03 -28.05 -13.93
N LYS A 363 -1.11 -28.18 -13.26
CA LYS A 363 -2.24 -27.24 -13.34
C LYS A 363 -2.27 -26.21 -12.21
N THR A 364 -1.38 -26.30 -11.22
CA THR A 364 -1.37 -25.39 -10.08
C THR A 364 -0.24 -24.37 -10.22
N GLU A 365 -0.55 -23.11 -9.96
CA GLU A 365 0.33 -21.97 -10.03
C GLU A 365 0.28 -21.18 -8.72
N TYR A 366 1.46 -20.78 -8.25
CA TYR A 366 1.66 -19.81 -7.20
C TYR A 366 2.24 -18.54 -7.81
N ARG A 367 1.60 -17.41 -7.55
CA ARG A 367 2.06 -16.09 -7.94
C ARG A 367 2.15 -15.19 -6.72
N LEU A 368 3.29 -14.55 -6.54
CA LEU A 368 3.56 -13.71 -5.39
C LEU A 368 4.02 -12.34 -5.87
N ASP A 369 3.28 -11.31 -5.49
CA ASP A 369 3.63 -9.92 -5.80
C ASP A 369 4.81 -9.47 -4.94
N VAL A 370 5.83 -8.90 -5.57
CA VAL A 370 7.04 -8.41 -4.91
C VAL A 370 7.16 -6.90 -5.13
N GLN A 371 7.18 -6.12 -4.06
CA GLN A 371 7.33 -4.67 -4.11
C GLN A 371 8.80 -4.27 -3.97
N GLY A 372 9.16 -3.09 -4.48
CA GLY A 372 10.51 -2.52 -4.40
C GLY A 372 11.49 -3.01 -5.47
N THR A 373 11.04 -3.82 -6.43
CA THR A 373 11.86 -4.42 -7.50
C THR A 373 11.03 -4.58 -8.78
N ALA A 374 11.66 -4.53 -9.95
CA ALA A 374 11.03 -4.83 -11.24
C ALA A 374 11.64 -6.10 -11.82
N HIS A 375 11.56 -7.19 -11.06
CA HIS A 375 12.18 -8.46 -11.41
C HIS A 375 11.20 -9.62 -11.33
N VAL A 376 11.40 -10.60 -12.21
CA VAL A 376 10.69 -11.88 -12.17
C VAL A 376 11.54 -12.90 -11.42
N TYR A 377 11.01 -13.43 -10.32
CA TYR A 377 11.68 -14.46 -9.55
C TYR A 377 11.09 -15.83 -9.87
N SER A 378 11.93 -16.83 -10.11
CA SER A 378 11.49 -18.22 -10.16
C SER A 378 11.43 -18.78 -8.75
N MET A 379 10.26 -19.28 -8.36
CA MET A 379 10.06 -20.01 -7.11
C MET A 379 10.21 -21.52 -7.34
N ASP A 380 10.76 -22.22 -6.35
CA ASP A 380 10.72 -23.68 -6.31
C ASP A 380 9.33 -24.13 -5.83
N PHE A 381 8.59 -24.85 -6.68
CA PHE A 381 7.20 -25.23 -6.39
C PHE A 381 7.08 -26.06 -5.11
N ASN A 382 7.95 -27.05 -4.90
CA ASN A 382 7.88 -27.93 -3.73
C ASN A 382 8.17 -27.14 -2.46
N LYS A 383 9.20 -26.28 -2.50
CA LYS A 383 9.54 -25.40 -1.37
C LYS A 383 8.40 -24.43 -1.04
N THR A 384 7.74 -23.86 -2.06
CA THR A 384 6.56 -23.00 -1.86
C THR A 384 5.43 -23.77 -1.20
N THR A 385 5.12 -24.98 -1.68
CA THR A 385 4.11 -25.85 -1.05
C THR A 385 4.47 -26.19 0.40
N ASP A 386 5.73 -26.49 0.69
CA ASP A 386 6.20 -26.79 2.05
C ASP A 386 6.05 -25.59 2.99
N ILE A 387 6.37 -24.38 2.52
CA ILE A 387 6.18 -23.14 3.28
C ILE A 387 4.69 -22.94 3.59
N LEU A 388 3.81 -23.11 2.60
CA LEU A 388 2.36 -22.95 2.78
C LEU A 388 1.77 -24.02 3.69
N ALA A 389 2.28 -25.26 3.63
CA ALA A 389 1.87 -26.34 4.51
C ALA A 389 2.23 -26.09 5.98
N ASN A 390 3.32 -25.36 6.25
CA ASN A 390 3.75 -25.01 7.60
C ASN A 390 2.82 -23.97 8.26
N ARG A 391 2.13 -23.14 7.47
CA ARG A 391 1.16 -22.09 7.88
C ARG A 391 1.71 -20.96 8.78
N SER A 392 2.88 -21.12 9.39
CA SER A 392 3.52 -20.10 10.21
C SER A 392 4.62 -19.35 9.45
N LEU A 393 4.65 -18.02 9.64
CA LEU A 393 5.65 -17.13 9.07
C LEU A 393 5.78 -17.26 7.54
N VAL A 394 4.66 -17.40 6.84
CA VAL A 394 4.62 -17.70 5.41
C VAL A 394 5.34 -16.59 4.64
N SER A 395 5.02 -15.33 4.92
CA SER A 395 5.58 -14.20 4.17
C SER A 395 7.10 -14.10 4.39
N ALA A 396 7.55 -14.12 5.64
CA ALA A 396 8.98 -14.04 5.97
C ALA A 396 9.78 -15.22 5.38
N ARG A 397 9.21 -16.43 5.36
CA ARG A 397 9.84 -17.60 4.74
C ARG A 397 9.89 -17.51 3.21
N MET A 398 8.86 -16.97 2.56
CA MET A 398 8.88 -16.69 1.12
C MET A 398 9.95 -15.65 0.78
N GLU A 399 10.03 -14.54 1.52
CA GLU A 399 11.07 -13.52 1.32
C GLU A 399 12.49 -14.10 1.45
N LEU A 400 12.70 -14.97 2.46
CA LEU A 400 13.96 -15.68 2.64
C LEU A 400 14.24 -16.65 1.48
N ALA A 401 13.24 -17.40 1.04
CA ALA A 401 13.38 -18.37 -0.04
C ALA A 401 13.74 -17.70 -1.38
N LEU A 402 13.23 -16.49 -1.60
CA LEU A 402 13.50 -15.66 -2.76
C LEU A 402 14.81 -14.86 -2.66
N GLY A 403 15.41 -14.77 -1.47
CA GLY A 403 16.61 -13.97 -1.23
C GLY A 403 16.35 -12.47 -1.42
N LEU A 404 15.17 -11.97 -1.03
CA LEU A 404 14.83 -10.55 -1.19
C LEU A 404 15.73 -9.67 -0.33
N THR A 405 16.10 -8.51 -0.87
CA THR A 405 16.84 -7.48 -0.12
C THR A 405 15.95 -6.83 0.94
N SER A 406 16.53 -6.00 1.82
CA SER A 406 15.77 -5.25 2.83
C SER A 406 14.84 -4.18 2.25
N THR A 407 14.97 -3.86 0.96
CA THR A 407 14.15 -2.87 0.26
C THR A 407 13.00 -3.50 -0.53
N ALA A 408 12.96 -4.82 -0.62
CA ALA A 408 11.92 -5.56 -1.33
C ALA A 408 11.11 -6.41 -0.36
N SER A 409 9.80 -6.45 -0.55
CA SER A 409 8.90 -7.22 0.31
C SER A 409 7.81 -7.90 -0.49
N THR A 410 7.24 -8.96 0.08
CA THR A 410 6.10 -9.66 -0.53
C THR A 410 4.79 -9.01 -0.14
N LYS A 411 3.81 -8.99 -1.05
CA LYS A 411 2.51 -8.35 -0.82
C LYS A 411 1.33 -9.33 -0.82
N HIS A 412 1.08 -9.99 -1.95
CA HIS A 412 -0.07 -10.88 -2.09
C HIS A 412 0.35 -12.18 -2.77
N LEU A 413 -0.05 -13.31 -2.17
CA LEU A 413 0.13 -14.63 -2.75
C LEU A 413 -1.19 -15.12 -3.32
N THR A 414 -1.22 -15.31 -4.63
CA THR A 414 -2.35 -15.94 -5.33
C THR A 414 -2.01 -17.40 -5.63
N THR A 415 -2.92 -18.29 -5.27
CA THR A 415 -2.87 -19.71 -5.67
C THR A 415 -3.99 -19.96 -6.66
N GLN A 416 -3.66 -20.47 -7.85
CA GLN A 416 -4.64 -20.78 -8.88
C GLN A 416 -4.45 -22.19 -9.41
N THR A 417 -5.55 -22.93 -9.54
CA THR A 417 -5.55 -24.26 -10.17
C THR A 417 -6.42 -24.24 -11.41
N TRP A 418 -5.81 -24.52 -12.55
CA TRP A 418 -6.44 -24.48 -13.87
C TRP A 418 -7.15 -25.80 -14.17
N GLN A 419 -8.27 -25.76 -14.90
CA GLN A 419 -8.91 -26.99 -15.39
C GLN A 419 -8.21 -27.55 -16.65
N GLY A 420 -7.60 -26.67 -17.46
CA GLY A 420 -6.89 -27.00 -18.70
C GLY A 420 -5.56 -26.25 -18.84
N GLU A 421 -5.11 -26.07 -20.08
CA GLU A 421 -3.97 -25.19 -20.35
C GLU A 421 -4.32 -23.72 -20.08
N ARG A 422 -3.32 -22.93 -19.71
CA ARG A 422 -3.51 -21.51 -19.44
C ARG A 422 -3.56 -20.78 -20.77
N THR A 423 -4.71 -20.18 -21.09
CA THR A 423 -4.95 -19.42 -22.33
C THR A 423 -5.34 -17.97 -22.04
N GLN A 424 -4.92 -17.42 -20.89
CA GLN A 424 -5.13 -16.01 -20.58
C GLN A 424 -3.91 -15.21 -21.01
N ASP A 425 -4.15 -14.01 -21.56
CA ASP A 425 -3.09 -13.06 -21.87
C ASP A 425 -2.68 -12.29 -20.58
N PRO A 426 -1.37 -12.26 -20.23
CA PRO A 426 -0.89 -11.64 -19.00
C PRO A 426 -1.20 -10.15 -18.87
N VAL A 427 -1.20 -9.43 -20.00
CA VAL A 427 -1.43 -7.99 -20.07
C VAL A 427 -2.90 -7.71 -19.80
N VAL A 428 -3.79 -8.43 -20.49
CA VAL A 428 -5.24 -8.23 -20.35
C VAL A 428 -5.75 -8.61 -18.97
N GLU A 429 -5.24 -9.69 -18.39
CA GLU A 429 -5.55 -10.10 -17.02
C GLU A 429 -5.13 -9.04 -15.99
N LEU A 430 -3.91 -8.50 -16.14
CA LEU A 430 -3.40 -7.48 -15.23
C LEU A 430 -4.18 -6.16 -15.36
N LEU A 431 -4.46 -5.71 -16.59
CA LEU A 431 -5.28 -4.52 -16.83
C LEU A 431 -6.71 -4.70 -16.31
N GLY A 432 -7.27 -5.90 -16.41
CA GLY A 432 -8.55 -6.25 -15.77
C GLY A 432 -8.51 -6.14 -14.25
N THR A 433 -7.40 -6.50 -13.62
CA THR A 433 -7.18 -6.34 -12.18
C THR A 433 -7.09 -4.86 -11.79
N LEU A 434 -6.33 -4.07 -12.55
CA LEU A 434 -6.21 -2.63 -12.35
C LEU A 434 -7.56 -1.92 -12.53
N ARG A 435 -8.36 -2.32 -13.53
CA ARG A 435 -9.72 -1.80 -13.71
C ARG A 435 -10.59 -2.05 -12.47
N LYS A 436 -10.60 -3.26 -11.91
CA LYS A 436 -11.37 -3.57 -10.69
C LYS A 436 -10.90 -2.73 -9.50
N GLN A 437 -9.60 -2.45 -9.42
CA GLN A 437 -9.03 -1.57 -8.40
C GLN A 437 -9.51 -0.13 -8.57
N ALA A 438 -9.57 0.39 -9.80
CA ALA A 438 -10.19 1.68 -10.11
C ALA A 438 -11.69 1.70 -9.78
N GLU A 439 -12.45 0.67 -10.14
CA GLU A 439 -13.88 0.56 -9.80
C GLU A 439 -14.09 0.61 -8.28
N LYS A 440 -13.29 -0.16 -7.52
CA LYS A 440 -13.31 -0.14 -6.05
C LYS A 440 -13.03 1.27 -5.50
N PHE A 441 -12.01 1.94 -6.02
CA PHE A 441 -11.69 3.33 -5.67
C PHE A 441 -12.86 4.28 -5.98
N ASN A 442 -13.37 4.21 -7.21
CA ASN A 442 -14.41 5.09 -7.74
C ASN A 442 -15.74 4.99 -6.98
N THR A 443 -16.05 3.85 -6.35
CA THR A 443 -17.28 3.70 -5.53
C THR A 443 -17.40 4.72 -4.40
N ARG A 444 -16.29 5.29 -3.94
CA ARG A 444 -16.24 6.28 -2.86
C ARG A 444 -16.04 7.72 -3.33
N GLN A 445 -15.77 7.93 -4.62
CA GLN A 445 -15.42 9.24 -5.14
C GLN A 445 -16.67 10.01 -5.62
N PRO A 446 -16.65 11.36 -5.54
CA PRO A 446 -17.56 12.15 -6.33
C PRO A 446 -17.33 11.85 -7.81
N ARG A 447 -18.41 11.77 -8.58
CA ARG A 447 -18.35 11.51 -10.02
C ARG A 447 -17.63 12.64 -10.74
N THR A 448 -16.89 12.29 -11.79
CA THR A 448 -16.23 13.27 -12.65
C THR A 448 -17.28 14.04 -13.43
N VAL A 449 -17.25 15.37 -13.33
CA VAL A 449 -18.21 16.24 -14.04
C VAL A 449 -17.75 16.45 -15.48
N VAL A 450 -18.61 16.10 -16.43
CA VAL A 450 -18.40 16.28 -17.87
C VAL A 450 -19.31 17.40 -18.34
N ARG A 451 -18.72 18.47 -18.88
CA ARG A 451 -19.49 19.64 -19.33
C ARG A 451 -19.83 19.49 -20.80
N LEU A 452 -21.09 19.69 -21.16
CA LEU A 452 -21.58 19.49 -22.53
C LEU A 452 -21.38 20.70 -23.45
N GLU A 453 -20.83 21.80 -22.93
CA GLU A 453 -20.36 22.94 -23.72
C GLU A 453 -19.33 22.48 -24.76
N LYS A 454 -19.54 22.81 -26.04
CA LYS A 454 -18.77 22.27 -27.17
C LYS A 454 -17.27 22.30 -26.95
N ASP A 455 -16.72 23.45 -26.59
CA ASP A 455 -15.26 23.65 -26.50
C ASP A 455 -14.67 22.88 -25.31
N LEU A 456 -15.39 22.82 -24.18
CA LEU A 456 -14.97 22.05 -23.01
C LEU A 456 -15.06 20.54 -23.27
N LEU A 457 -16.16 20.08 -23.87
CA LEU A 457 -16.34 18.68 -24.23
C LEU A 457 -15.29 18.22 -25.23
N GLN A 458 -14.98 19.06 -26.24
CA GLN A 458 -13.93 18.78 -27.20
C GLN A 458 -12.55 18.67 -26.55
N ALA A 459 -12.22 19.58 -25.62
CA ALA A 459 -10.97 19.49 -24.87
C ALA A 459 -10.90 18.22 -24.01
N GLN A 460 -11.97 17.89 -23.27
CA GLN A 460 -12.03 16.68 -22.43
C GLN A 460 -11.89 15.39 -23.26
N LEU A 461 -12.57 15.32 -24.41
CA LEU A 461 -12.49 14.17 -25.32
C LEU A 461 -11.14 14.07 -26.03
N ALA A 462 -10.57 15.19 -26.45
CA ALA A 462 -9.24 15.23 -27.05
C ALA A 462 -8.18 14.73 -26.08
N GLU A 463 -8.17 15.25 -24.85
CA GLU A 463 -7.23 14.82 -23.82
C GLU A 463 -7.32 13.31 -23.55
N ALA A 464 -8.53 12.78 -23.37
CA ALA A 464 -8.74 11.35 -23.13
C ALA A 464 -8.29 10.49 -24.33
N HIS A 465 -8.65 10.90 -25.55
CA HIS A 465 -8.34 10.15 -26.76
C HIS A 465 -6.84 10.15 -27.09
N ILE A 466 -6.18 11.31 -27.01
CA ILE A 466 -4.74 11.46 -27.22
C ILE A 466 -3.97 10.59 -26.22
N ARG A 467 -4.34 10.66 -24.93
CA ARG A 467 -3.75 9.86 -23.85
C ARG A 467 -3.84 8.36 -24.15
N GLU A 468 -5.00 7.88 -24.57
CA GLU A 468 -5.22 6.46 -24.87
C GLU A 468 -4.53 6.00 -26.15
N GLN A 469 -4.48 6.82 -27.21
CA GLN A 469 -3.74 6.54 -28.44
C GLN A 469 -2.23 6.48 -28.19
N HIS A 470 -1.69 7.39 -27.37
CA HIS A 470 -0.27 7.35 -26.98
C HIS A 470 0.08 6.11 -26.18
N LEU A 471 -0.77 5.74 -25.20
CA LEU A 471 -0.59 4.52 -24.44
C LEU A 471 -0.69 3.29 -25.36
N ALA A 472 -1.68 3.24 -26.24
CA ALA A 472 -1.87 2.15 -27.19
C ALA A 472 -0.63 1.94 -28.08
N ARG A 473 -0.06 3.05 -28.60
CA ARG A 473 1.19 3.00 -29.35
C ARG A 473 2.32 2.41 -28.52
N LYS A 474 2.57 2.93 -27.32
CA LYS A 474 3.63 2.43 -26.43
C LYS A 474 3.44 0.95 -26.09
N LEU A 475 2.21 0.53 -25.79
CA LEU A 475 1.85 -0.86 -25.57
C LEU A 475 2.20 -1.72 -26.79
N SER A 476 1.71 -1.34 -27.98
CA SER A 476 1.93 -2.08 -29.23
C SER A 476 3.41 -2.18 -29.64
N GLU A 477 4.20 -1.16 -29.31
CA GLU A 477 5.63 -1.09 -29.62
C GLU A 477 6.47 -1.86 -28.59
N THR A 478 6.04 -1.97 -27.34
CA THR A 478 6.86 -2.46 -26.22
C THR A 478 6.49 -3.88 -25.79
N ILE A 479 5.20 -4.22 -25.77
CA ILE A 479 4.67 -5.44 -25.15
C ILE A 479 3.90 -6.23 -26.19
N THR A 480 4.06 -7.56 -26.19
CA THR A 480 3.27 -8.45 -27.04
C THR A 480 1.95 -8.76 -26.36
N ILE A 481 0.82 -8.50 -27.03
CA ILE A 481 -0.54 -8.67 -26.52
C ILE A 481 -1.31 -9.53 -27.53
N GLY A 482 -1.97 -10.59 -27.07
CA GLY A 482 -2.73 -11.50 -27.95
C GLY A 482 -1.84 -12.25 -28.96
N GLY A 483 -0.54 -12.34 -28.72
CA GLY A 483 0.43 -12.90 -29.67
C GLY A 483 0.95 -11.92 -30.73
N GLU A 484 0.47 -10.67 -30.71
CA GLU A 484 0.86 -9.64 -31.66
C GLU A 484 1.71 -8.54 -31.02
N ARG A 485 2.64 -7.99 -31.80
CA ARG A 485 3.42 -6.80 -31.48
C ARG A 485 3.66 -6.04 -32.78
N GLY A 486 3.55 -4.72 -32.76
CA GLY A 486 3.79 -3.91 -33.95
C GLY A 486 2.94 -2.65 -33.99
N ILE A 487 3.32 -1.73 -34.88
CA ILE A 487 2.69 -0.42 -35.00
C ILE A 487 1.30 -0.57 -35.60
N ARG A 488 0.29 -0.03 -34.91
CA ARG A 488 -1.05 0.16 -35.45
C ARG A 488 -1.22 1.60 -35.97
N PRO A 489 -2.04 1.81 -37.01
CA PRO A 489 -2.35 3.15 -37.46
C PRO A 489 -3.01 3.91 -36.30
N MET A 490 -2.54 5.13 -36.08
CA MET A 490 -3.20 6.05 -35.17
C MET A 490 -4.57 6.43 -35.71
N ARG A 491 -5.46 6.84 -34.82
CA ARG A 491 -6.84 7.17 -35.18
C ARG A 491 -7.23 8.55 -34.70
N ALA A 492 -7.94 9.29 -35.54
CA ALA A 492 -8.65 10.50 -35.17
C ALA A 492 -9.96 10.16 -34.41
N LEU A 493 -10.64 11.15 -33.83
CA LEU A 493 -11.96 10.96 -33.21
C LEU A 493 -12.98 11.90 -33.85
N ARG A 494 -14.07 11.32 -34.36
CA ARG A 494 -15.20 12.05 -34.93
C ARG A 494 -16.45 11.75 -34.12
N LEU A 495 -17.07 12.77 -33.53
CA LEU A 495 -18.30 12.65 -32.74
C LEU A 495 -19.41 13.54 -33.33
N ALA A 496 -20.49 12.91 -33.76
CA ALA A 496 -21.74 13.59 -34.11
C ALA A 496 -22.73 13.50 -32.94
N ILE A 497 -23.20 14.65 -32.45
CA ILE A 497 -24.23 14.74 -31.40
C ILE A 497 -25.53 15.21 -32.05
N LEU A 498 -26.57 14.37 -31.99
CA LEU A 498 -27.88 14.70 -32.54
C LEU A 498 -28.59 15.71 -31.65
N THR A 499 -28.96 16.86 -32.19
CA THR A 499 -29.69 17.90 -31.44
C THR A 499 -31.21 17.80 -31.60
N HIS A 500 -31.70 16.79 -32.32
CA HIS A 500 -33.13 16.48 -32.42
C HIS A 500 -33.66 15.97 -31.06
N GLY A 501 -34.77 16.55 -30.58
CA GLY A 501 -35.37 16.25 -29.28
C GLY A 501 -35.69 17.52 -28.48
N ARG A 502 -36.16 17.37 -27.23
CA ARG A 502 -36.41 18.57 -26.40
C ARG A 502 -35.09 19.21 -25.98
N ARG A 503 -34.97 20.53 -26.16
CA ARG A 503 -33.76 21.31 -25.84
C ARG A 503 -33.39 21.27 -24.34
N ASP A 504 -34.35 20.99 -23.47
CA ASP A 504 -34.23 20.91 -22.01
C ASP A 504 -33.67 19.57 -21.49
N ARG A 505 -33.34 18.61 -22.38
CA ARG A 505 -32.81 17.28 -22.00
C ARG A 505 -31.64 16.83 -22.87
N PRO A 506 -30.46 17.47 -22.76
CA PRO A 506 -29.29 17.11 -23.55
C PRO A 506 -28.78 15.68 -23.28
N THR A 507 -29.11 15.11 -22.11
CA THR A 507 -28.85 13.70 -21.77
C THR A 507 -29.72 12.69 -22.54
N GLN A 508 -30.70 13.15 -23.34
CA GLN A 508 -31.54 12.29 -24.19
C GLN A 508 -31.17 12.40 -25.67
N ARG A 509 -29.99 12.92 -26.00
CA ARG A 509 -29.50 13.04 -27.37
C ARG A 509 -28.88 11.73 -27.83
N GLY A 510 -29.04 11.41 -29.11
CA GLY A 510 -28.24 10.38 -29.77
C GLY A 510 -26.82 10.89 -30.05
N ALA A 511 -25.84 10.01 -30.02
CA ALA A 511 -24.45 10.28 -30.33
C ALA A 511 -23.89 9.17 -31.20
N ILE A 512 -23.10 9.55 -32.20
CA ILE A 512 -22.47 8.63 -33.13
C ILE A 512 -21.00 8.99 -33.22
N CYS A 513 -20.12 8.03 -32.94
CA CYS A 513 -18.68 8.20 -33.05
C CYS A 513 -18.07 7.22 -34.06
N ALA A 514 -16.93 7.63 -34.60
CA ALA A 514 -16.03 6.78 -35.39
C ALA A 514 -14.57 7.15 -35.11
N TRP A 515 -13.66 6.24 -35.42
CA TRP A 515 -12.22 6.41 -35.24
C TRP A 515 -11.46 6.13 -36.54
N PRO A 516 -11.55 7.02 -37.54
CA PRO A 516 -10.84 6.85 -38.81
C PRO A 516 -9.33 6.93 -38.61
N GLU A 517 -8.56 6.31 -39.50
CA GLU A 517 -7.10 6.44 -39.49
C GLU A 517 -6.70 7.92 -39.65
N GLY A 518 -5.82 8.40 -38.77
CA GLY A 518 -5.46 9.82 -38.74
C GLY A 518 -4.66 10.25 -37.52
N ASP A 519 -4.50 11.56 -37.39
CA ASP A 519 -3.82 12.19 -36.26
C ASP A 519 -4.69 12.08 -34.98
N PRO A 520 -4.18 11.56 -33.85
CA PRO A 520 -4.90 11.55 -32.57
C PRO A 520 -5.33 12.93 -32.09
N ASP A 521 -4.62 13.99 -32.48
CA ASP A 521 -4.97 15.37 -32.13
C ASP A 521 -6.22 15.87 -32.89
N ASP A 522 -6.62 15.16 -33.95
CA ASP A 522 -7.75 15.51 -34.80
C ASP A 522 -9.09 15.02 -34.19
N VAL A 523 -9.52 15.70 -33.14
CA VAL A 523 -10.81 15.45 -32.47
C VAL A 523 -11.84 16.48 -32.89
N GLU A 524 -12.88 16.04 -33.61
CA GLU A 524 -13.97 16.89 -34.08
C GLU A 524 -15.32 16.50 -33.46
N ILE A 525 -16.03 17.51 -32.95
CA ILE A 525 -17.42 17.38 -32.48
C ILE A 525 -18.33 18.23 -33.37
N ARG A 526 -19.36 17.60 -33.93
CA ARG A 526 -20.39 18.26 -34.73
C ARG A 526 -21.77 18.03 -34.13
N TYR A 527 -22.50 19.12 -33.93
CA TYR A 527 -23.90 19.08 -33.49
C TYR A 527 -24.78 19.07 -34.75
N VAL A 528 -25.56 18.01 -34.93
CA VAL A 528 -26.35 17.80 -36.14
C VAL A 528 -27.82 18.01 -35.80
N SER A 529 -28.39 19.06 -36.40
CA SER A 529 -29.81 19.36 -36.40
C SER A 529 -30.30 19.26 -37.84
N ASP A 530 -31.44 18.58 -38.05
CA ASP A 530 -32.52 19.02 -38.96
C ASP A 530 -33.24 17.93 -39.78
N VAL A 531 -32.86 16.65 -39.69
CA VAL A 531 -33.69 15.57 -40.27
C VAL A 531 -33.58 14.29 -39.43
N PRO A 532 -34.69 13.57 -39.13
CA PRO A 532 -34.62 12.21 -38.64
C PRO A 532 -33.86 11.35 -39.67
N HIS A 533 -32.74 10.76 -39.25
CA HIS A 533 -32.00 9.84 -40.10
C HIS A 533 -32.38 8.41 -39.73
N ASP A 534 -32.64 7.57 -40.74
CA ASP A 534 -33.07 6.19 -40.53
C ASP A 534 -31.93 5.28 -40.04
N THR A 535 -30.66 5.71 -40.17
CA THR A 535 -29.47 4.93 -39.78
C THR A 535 -28.39 5.80 -39.12
N ALA A 536 -27.58 5.19 -38.24
CA ALA A 536 -26.41 5.84 -37.61
C ALA A 536 -25.38 6.30 -38.66
N GLU A 537 -25.19 5.52 -39.72
CA GLU A 537 -24.31 5.87 -40.83
C GLU A 537 -24.79 7.12 -41.58
N GLY A 538 -26.10 7.22 -41.85
CA GLY A 538 -26.69 8.38 -42.52
C GLY A 538 -26.54 9.67 -41.71
N ALA A 539 -26.75 9.58 -40.39
CA ALA A 539 -26.53 10.70 -39.48
C ALA A 539 -25.06 11.11 -39.37
N TYR A 540 -24.13 10.14 -39.35
CA TYR A 540 -22.70 10.41 -39.33
C TYR A 540 -22.23 11.10 -40.62
N LYS A 541 -22.65 10.59 -41.77
CA LYS A 541 -22.34 11.19 -43.09
C LYS A 541 -22.99 12.57 -43.28
N ALA A 542 -24.15 12.82 -42.69
CA ALA A 542 -24.73 14.16 -42.66
C ALA A 542 -23.86 15.15 -41.85
N ALA A 543 -23.19 14.67 -40.80
CA ALA A 543 -22.30 15.48 -39.98
C ALA A 543 -20.96 15.76 -40.66
N PHE A 544 -20.31 14.73 -41.20
CA PHE A 544 -18.91 14.76 -41.64
C PHE A 544 -18.71 14.72 -43.16
N GLY A 545 -19.78 14.53 -43.94
CA GLY A 545 -19.75 14.45 -45.41
C GLY A 545 -20.12 13.04 -45.94
N THR A 546 -20.57 12.95 -47.18
CA THR A 546 -21.00 11.67 -47.81
C THR A 546 -19.89 10.65 -47.93
N ASP A 547 -18.65 11.12 -48.05
CA ASP A 547 -17.44 10.30 -48.21
C ASP A 547 -16.71 10.08 -46.87
N ALA A 548 -17.35 10.39 -45.74
CA ALA A 548 -16.76 10.21 -44.42
C ALA A 548 -16.51 8.71 -44.14
N ASP A 549 -15.35 8.41 -43.55
CA ASP A 549 -14.96 7.06 -43.15
C ASP A 549 -15.81 6.57 -41.98
N THR A 550 -16.51 5.46 -42.21
CA THR A 550 -17.44 4.83 -41.25
C THR A 550 -16.82 3.57 -40.61
N THR A 551 -15.50 3.41 -40.68
CA THR A 551 -14.79 2.34 -39.99
C THR A 551 -14.97 2.50 -38.47
N ASP A 552 -15.27 1.39 -37.78
CA ASP A 552 -15.55 1.36 -36.35
C ASP A 552 -16.60 2.39 -35.90
N LEU A 553 -17.68 2.50 -36.68
CA LEU A 553 -18.83 3.36 -36.39
C LEU A 553 -19.66 2.79 -35.23
N HIS A 554 -19.89 3.59 -34.20
CA HIS A 554 -20.75 3.24 -33.07
C HIS A 554 -21.79 4.33 -32.82
N GLY A 555 -23.06 3.95 -32.76
CA GLY A 555 -24.18 4.83 -32.44
C GLY A 555 -24.91 4.37 -31.18
N SER A 556 -25.16 5.29 -30.24
CA SER A 556 -25.97 5.05 -29.04
C SER A 556 -26.51 6.37 -28.48
N MET A 557 -27.07 6.35 -27.28
CA MET A 557 -27.44 7.56 -26.54
C MET A 557 -26.18 8.24 -25.97
N LEU A 558 -26.15 9.57 -25.97
CA LEU A 558 -25.01 10.37 -25.51
C LEU A 558 -24.51 9.97 -24.11
N PRO A 559 -25.36 9.68 -23.10
CA PRO A 559 -24.89 9.23 -21.79
C PRO A 559 -24.22 7.86 -21.78
N ALA A 560 -24.43 7.02 -22.80
CA ALA A 560 -23.75 5.73 -22.94
C ALA A 560 -22.46 5.84 -23.77
N VAL A 561 -22.40 6.79 -24.70
CA VAL A 561 -21.22 7.00 -25.56
C VAL A 561 -20.13 7.77 -24.81
N LEU A 562 -20.49 8.85 -24.10
CA LEU A 562 -19.51 9.74 -23.46
C LEU A 562 -18.61 9.06 -22.41
N PRO A 563 -19.12 8.24 -21.47
CA PRO A 563 -18.25 7.55 -20.51
C PRO A 563 -17.18 6.72 -21.22
N SER A 564 -17.59 5.90 -22.18
CA SER A 564 -16.68 5.06 -22.98
C SER A 564 -15.61 5.88 -23.71
N LEU A 565 -16.01 7.00 -24.35
CA LEU A 565 -15.08 7.91 -25.03
C LEU A 565 -14.11 8.66 -24.11
N LEU A 566 -14.44 8.77 -22.82
CA LEU A 566 -13.60 9.41 -21.81
C LEU A 566 -12.80 8.38 -20.98
N GLY A 567 -13.03 7.07 -21.23
CA GLY A 567 -12.38 5.98 -20.51
C GLY A 567 -13.03 5.66 -19.16
N PHE A 568 -14.29 6.01 -18.94
CA PHE A 568 -15.04 5.77 -17.71
C PHE A 568 -16.17 4.74 -17.90
N ALA A 569 -16.56 4.08 -16.82
CA ALA A 569 -17.83 3.37 -16.75
C ALA A 569 -19.01 4.34 -16.55
N ASP A 570 -20.21 3.93 -16.95
CA ASP A 570 -21.42 4.77 -16.99
C ASP A 570 -21.76 5.44 -15.65
N ASN A 571 -21.42 4.81 -14.52
CA ASN A 571 -21.70 5.29 -13.17
C ASN A 571 -20.61 6.19 -12.56
N GLU A 572 -19.54 6.48 -13.32
CA GLU A 572 -18.36 7.20 -12.83
C GLU A 572 -18.33 8.67 -13.24
N ILE A 573 -19.19 9.08 -14.19
CA ILE A 573 -19.32 10.47 -14.64
C ILE A 573 -20.69 11.07 -14.31
N GLU A 574 -20.74 12.38 -14.23
CA GLU A 574 -21.96 13.18 -14.15
C GLU A 574 -21.96 14.19 -15.30
N LEU A 575 -23.03 14.21 -16.09
CA LEU A 575 -23.17 15.17 -17.18
C LEU A 575 -23.74 16.48 -16.61
N ALA A 576 -23.01 17.58 -16.81
CA ALA A 576 -23.42 18.93 -16.46
C ALA A 576 -23.67 19.76 -17.72
N ASP A 577 -24.73 20.56 -17.67
CA ASP A 577 -25.16 21.45 -18.75
C ASP A 577 -24.30 22.72 -18.84
#